data_AF-A0A0U0QWX7-F1
#
_entry.id   AF-A0A0U0QWX7-F1
#
_cell.length_a   1.000
_cell.length_b   1.000
_cell.length_c   1.000
_cell.angle_alpha   90.00
_cell.angle_beta   90.00
_cell.angle_gamma   90.00
#
_symmetry.space_group_name_H-M   'P 1'
#
loop_
_entity.id
_entity.type
_entity.pdbx_description
1 polymer ?
#
loop_
_entity_poly.entity_id
_entity_poly.type
_entity_poly.pdbx_seq_one_letter_code
_entity_poly.pdbx_strand_id
1 'polypeptide(L)' 'MAAFTAIVPCGISDAAVTSLSAELGRTVTVDEVRATVAAAVCAALDGVLPVGDRVPSHAVPSPL' A
#
# COMPACT_ATOMS: atom_id res chain seq x y z
N MET A 1 15.52 2.03 -4.49
CA MET A 1 14.41 1.08 -4.73
C MET A 1 14.86 -0.27 -5.35
N ALA A 2 16.17 -0.59 -5.40
CA ALA A 2 16.65 -1.84 -6.01
C ALA A 2 16.44 -3.10 -5.14
N ALA A 3 16.19 -2.97 -3.83
CA ALA A 3 15.98 -4.12 -2.95
C ALA A 3 14.80 -5.02 -3.39
N PHE A 4 13.79 -4.43 -4.01
CA PHE A 4 12.58 -5.14 -4.46
C PHE A 4 12.75 -5.81 -5.83
N THR A 5 13.78 -5.47 -6.61
CA THR A 5 13.98 -6.06 -7.94
C THR A 5 14.51 -7.49 -7.89
N ALA A 6 14.95 -7.94 -6.71
CA ALA A 6 15.40 -9.32 -6.48
C ALA A 6 14.23 -10.29 -6.21
N ILE A 7 13.00 -9.79 -6.08
CA ILE A 7 11.83 -10.57 -5.67
C ILE A 7 10.82 -10.56 -6.81
N VAL A 8 10.36 -11.75 -7.23
CA VAL A 8 9.32 -11.91 -8.26
C VAL A 8 7.99 -12.26 -7.58
N PRO A 9 7.00 -11.35 -7.54
CA PRO A 9 5.70 -11.64 -6.96
C PRO A 9 4.90 -12.59 -7.85
N CYS A 10 4.27 -13.60 -7.25
CA CYS A 10 3.36 -14.50 -7.95
C CYS A 10 1.93 -13.95 -7.91
N GLY A 11 1.15 -14.19 -8.98
CA GLY A 11 -0.27 -13.87 -9.01
C GLY A 11 -0.65 -12.41 -9.27
N ILE A 12 0.33 -11.49 -9.38
CA ILE A 12 0.10 -10.08 -9.74
C ILE A 12 1.16 -9.61 -10.74
N SER A 13 0.78 -9.52 -12.01
CA SER A 13 1.70 -9.21 -13.11
C SER A 13 2.13 -7.73 -13.17
N ASP A 14 1.42 -6.83 -12.48
CA ASP A 14 1.66 -5.38 -12.49
C ASP A 14 2.14 -4.86 -11.12
N ALA A 15 2.98 -5.66 -10.46
CA ALA A 15 3.50 -5.33 -9.15
C ALA A 15 4.69 -4.36 -9.25
N ALA A 16 4.41 -3.06 -9.18
CA ALA A 16 5.40 -2.01 -9.00
C ALA A 16 5.45 -1.53 -7.54
N VAL A 17 6.56 -0.89 -7.15
CA VAL A 17 6.73 -0.30 -5.82
C VAL A 17 7.22 1.14 -5.91
N THR A 18 6.77 1.98 -4.97
CA THR A 18 7.27 3.34 -4.76
C THR A 18 7.39 3.63 -3.26
N SER A 19 7.74 4.85 -2.89
CA SER A 19 7.78 5.33 -1.50
C SER A 19 7.29 6.77 -1.43
N LEU A 20 6.79 7.21 -0.27
CA LEU A 20 6.40 8.61 -0.06
C LEU A 20 7.53 9.59 -0.42
N SER A 21 8.77 9.25 -0.10
CA SER A 21 9.92 10.10 -0.43
C SER A 21 10.15 10.24 -1.94
N ALA A 22 9.90 9.18 -2.70
CA ALA A 22 10.00 9.20 -4.15
C ALA A 22 8.85 10.00 -4.78
N GLU A 23 7.62 9.80 -4.32
CA GLU A 23 6.43 10.49 -4.83
C GLU A 23 6.46 12.00 -4.52
N LEU A 24 6.93 12.39 -3.34
CA LEU A 24 6.93 13.78 -2.90
C LEU A 24 8.23 14.54 -3.23
N GLY A 25 9.23 13.86 -3.81
CA GLY A 25 10.51 14.47 -4.17
C GLY A 25 11.34 15.00 -2.98
N ARG A 26 11.03 14.58 -1.75
CA ARG A 26 11.76 14.95 -0.53
C ARG A 26 11.90 13.76 0.40
N THR A 27 12.88 13.78 1.30
CA THR A 27 12.95 12.75 2.34
C THR A 27 11.74 12.87 3.26
N VAL A 28 11.04 11.76 3.45
CA VAL A 28 10.02 11.55 4.48
C VAL A 28 10.53 10.48 5.43
N THR A 29 10.76 10.87 6.69
CA THR A 29 11.24 9.95 7.73
C THR A 29 10.11 9.11 8.32
N VAL A 30 10.46 8.01 8.98
CA VAL A 30 9.48 7.19 9.71
C VAL A 30 8.82 7.99 10.85
N ASP A 31 9.59 8.84 11.53
CA ASP A 31 9.09 9.64 12.65
C ASP A 31 7.98 10.62 12.20
N GLU A 32 8.16 11.26 11.03
CA GLU A 32 7.14 12.14 10.42
C GLU A 32 5.78 11.45 10.22
N VAL A 33 5.77 10.15 9.90
CA VAL A 33 4.53 9.43 9.57
C VAL A 33 3.98 8.60 10.72
N ARG A 34 4.82 8.26 11.72
CA ARG A 34 4.48 7.29 12.78
C ARG A 34 3.20 7.67 13.52
N ALA A 35 3.07 8.92 13.96
CA ALA A 35 1.93 9.36 14.75
C ALA A 35 0.63 9.36 13.91
N THR A 36 0.69 9.86 12.69
CA THR A 36 -0.45 9.89 11.76
C THR A 36 -0.96 8.49 11.43
N VAL A 37 -0.04 7.56 11.14
CA VAL A 37 -0.40 6.16 10.86
C VAL A 37 -1.05 5.51 12.08
N ALA A 38 -0.49 5.70 13.28
CA ALA A 38 -1.05 5.13 14.50
C ALA A 38 -2.49 5.62 14.74
N ALA A 39 -2.73 6.93 14.60
CA ALA A 39 -4.08 7.50 14.74
C ALA A 39 -5.06 6.96 13.70
N ALA A 40 -4.63 6.84 12.44
CA ALA A 40 -5.45 6.28 11.36
C ALA A 40 -5.80 4.81 11.61
N VAL A 41 -4.86 4.02 12.14
CA VAL A 41 -5.12 2.61 12.50
C VAL A 41 -6.13 2.52 13.63
N CYS A 42 -5.99 3.30 14.71
CA CYS A 42 -6.99 3.33 15.79
C CYS A 42 -8.37 3.72 15.25
N ALA A 43 -8.45 4.80 14.46
CA ALA A 43 -9.71 5.23 13.85
C ALA A 43 -10.36 4.12 12.98
N ALA A 44 -9.56 3.32 12.28
CA ALA A 44 -10.07 2.18 11.51
C ALA A 44 -10.63 1.08 12.41
N LEU A 45 -9.88 0.70 13.45
CA LEU A 45 -10.24 -0.38 14.36
C LEU A 45 -11.42 -0.02 15.29
N ASP A 46 -11.52 1.25 15.68
CA ASP A 46 -12.61 1.78 16.50
C ASP A 46 -13.89 2.05 15.68
N GLY A 47 -13.86 1.79 14.36
CA GLY A 47 -15.01 1.97 13.47
C GLY A 47 -15.36 3.43 13.16
N VAL A 48 -14.41 4.35 13.39
CA VAL A 48 -14.56 5.78 13.03
C VAL A 48 -14.48 5.95 11.51
N LEU A 49 -13.65 5.15 10.84
CA LEU A 49 -13.60 5.16 9.37
C LEU A 49 -14.79 4.39 8.78
N PRO A 50 -15.46 4.91 7.74
CA PRO A 50 -16.58 4.23 7.11
C PRO A 50 -16.12 2.93 6.44
N VAL A 51 -16.79 1.83 6.76
CA VAL A 51 -16.61 0.55 6.06
C VAL A 51 -17.57 0.51 4.87
N GLY A 52 -17.02 0.34 3.67
CA GLY A 52 -17.81 0.09 2.46
C GLY A 52 -17.73 -1.36 2.01
N ASP A 53 -18.78 -1.86 1.37
CA ASP A 53 -18.76 -3.16 0.69
C ASP A 53 -17.87 -3.10 -0.57
N ARG A 54 -16.58 -3.30 -0.37
CA ARG A 54 -15.64 -3.54 -1.47
C ARG A 54 -15.51 -5.05 -1.65
N VAL A 55 -16.26 -5.62 -2.59
CA VAL A 55 -15.95 -6.96 -3.10
C VAL A 55 -14.57 -6.87 -3.75
N PRO A 56 -13.55 -7.62 -3.28
CA PRO A 56 -12.24 -7.64 -3.93
C PRO A 56 -12.42 -8.13 -5.36
N SER A 57 -11.96 -7.37 -6.35
CA SER A 57 -11.90 -7.87 -7.71
C SER A 57 -10.83 -8.94 -7.75
N HIS A 58 -11.24 -10.21 -7.90
CA HIS A 58 -10.30 -11.25 -8.28
C HIS A 58 -10.04 -11.06 -9.78
N ALA A 59 -8.83 -10.61 -10.13
CA ALA A 59 -8.40 -10.63 -11.52
C ALA A 59 -8.26 -12.10 -11.96
N VAL A 60 -9.10 -12.55 -12.89
CA VAL A 60 -8.92 -13.84 -13.56
C VAL A 60 -7.94 -13.60 -14.73
N PRO A 61 -6.85 -14.37 -14.87
CA PRO A 61 -5.96 -14.21 -16.02
C PRO A 61 -6.72 -14.46 -17.31
N SER A 62 -6.58 -13.59 -18.31
CA SER A 62 -7.11 -13.85 -19.65
C SER A 62 -6.37 -15.06 -20.26
N PRO A 63 -7.08 -16.06 -20.80
CA PRO A 63 -6.43 -17.13 -21.56
C PRO A 63 -5.81 -16.55 -22.85
N LEU A 64 -4.61 -17.02 -23.17
CA LEU A 64 -3.94 -16.79 -24.47
C LEU A 64 -4.67 -17.51 -25.60
#